data_AF-A0A8J7MF95-F1
#
_entry.id   AF-A0A8J7MF95-F1
#
_cell.length_a   1.000
_cell.length_b   1.000
_cell.length_c   1.000
_cell.angle_alpha   90.00
_cell.angle_beta   90.00
_cell.angle_gamma   90.00
#
_symmetry.space_group_name_H-M   'P 1'
#
loop_
_entity.id
_entity.type
_entity.pdbx_description
1 polymer ?
#
loop_
_entity_poly.entity_id
_entity_poly.type
_entity_poly.pdbx_seq_one_letter_code
_entity_poly.pdbx_strand_id
1 'polypeptide(L)'
;MQHLYKYTDKPELFLKDGYLRASQLSALNDPLEASYNKATLNKICEDYELDAKVVLRGVDELGVICLTESKDNLLMWSHYANYHEGAVIEFKIETKYRTSCIGDLDLDETYKLLEKLDKKERKAIIPAYKKKKIGLLSDLVVSGLSEGNESHKRLFTGECLPVRYRPSPICHTTMSDSNLGDLDWTGKEDRLSFELFRQKSDAWSYEKEHRITLKLAQAHRVQIDSQAELDRLVHEFKMNEMFLEELNAIAKKKNDDPKIIFDLDEVPNKDDRMAYGRTLAKLSNNAKNLYLFRTDERHLWSISFGCKASPEDINKWSILAKARNKSIEEYKAEFLSNHYALKFEKKA
;
A
#
# COMPACT_ATOMS: atom_id res chain seq x y z
N MET A 1 5.70 -7.05 17.43
CA MET A 1 4.41 -6.55 16.90
C MET A 1 4.52 -5.04 16.80
N GLN A 2 4.10 -4.43 15.70
CA GLN A 2 4.15 -2.98 15.50
C GLN A 2 2.72 -2.46 15.34
N HIS A 3 2.41 -1.36 16.02
CA HIS A 3 1.15 -0.64 15.87
C HIS A 3 1.37 0.50 14.87
N LEU A 4 0.56 0.53 13.81
CA LEU A 4 0.61 1.58 12.79
C LEU A 4 -0.78 2.15 12.56
N TYR A 5 -0.83 3.44 12.24
CA TYR A 5 -2.05 4.22 12.16
C TYR A 5 -2.30 4.71 10.73
N LYS A 6 -3.55 4.66 10.30
CA LYS A 6 -4.04 5.24 9.03
C LYS A 6 -5.00 6.37 9.34
N TYR A 7 -4.58 7.59 9.02
CA TYR A 7 -5.45 8.75 8.99
C TYR A 7 -6.34 8.69 7.74
N THR A 8 -7.62 9.04 7.89
CA THR A 8 -8.57 9.07 6.78
C THR A 8 -9.70 10.05 7.03
N ASP A 9 -10.10 10.76 5.97
CA ASP A 9 -11.32 11.57 5.89
C ASP A 9 -12.57 10.72 5.60
N LYS A 10 -12.39 9.53 5.03
CA LYS A 10 -13.47 8.62 4.60
C LYS A 10 -13.24 7.21 5.14
N PRO A 11 -13.53 6.96 6.43
CA PRO A 11 -13.35 5.65 7.05
C PRO A 11 -14.16 4.54 6.38
N GLU A 12 -15.27 4.88 5.73
CA GLU A 12 -16.21 3.92 5.11
C GLU A 12 -15.55 3.05 4.04
N LEU A 13 -14.60 3.59 3.28
CA LEU A 13 -13.90 2.81 2.24
C LEU A 13 -13.23 1.57 2.85
N PHE A 14 -12.68 1.71 4.05
CA PHE A 14 -12.12 0.60 4.80
C PHE A 14 -13.20 -0.13 5.61
N LEU A 15 -14.00 0.58 6.41
CA LEU A 15 -14.93 -0.03 7.37
C LEU A 15 -16.12 -0.73 6.71
N LYS A 16 -16.58 -0.26 5.56
CA LYS A 16 -17.66 -0.90 4.79
C LYS A 16 -17.08 -1.85 3.76
N ASP A 17 -16.19 -1.36 2.91
CA ASP A 17 -15.79 -2.11 1.71
C ASP A 17 -14.54 -2.98 1.92
N GLY A 18 -13.74 -2.71 2.96
CA GLY A 18 -12.58 -3.54 3.31
C GLY A 18 -11.35 -3.24 2.47
N TYR A 19 -11.28 -2.03 1.92
CA TYR A 19 -10.19 -1.60 1.06
C TYR A 19 -9.37 -0.48 1.68
N LEU A 20 -8.07 -0.50 1.41
CA LEU A 20 -7.19 0.66 1.53
C LEU A 20 -6.81 1.14 0.14
N ARG A 21 -6.80 2.46 -0.03
CA ARG A 21 -6.28 3.09 -1.24
C ARG A 21 -4.76 3.07 -1.23
N ALA A 22 -4.16 2.57 -2.31
CA ALA A 22 -2.79 2.91 -2.67
C ALA A 22 -2.82 4.21 -3.48
N SER A 23 -2.22 5.27 -2.95
CA SER A 23 -2.10 6.54 -3.63
C SER A 23 -1.00 6.46 -4.67
N GLN A 24 -1.39 6.74 -5.92
CA GLN A 24 -0.49 6.94 -7.05
C GLN A 24 0.27 8.27 -6.94
N LEU A 25 1.36 8.44 -7.69
CA LEU A 25 2.23 9.63 -7.62
C LEU A 25 1.46 10.95 -7.68
N SER A 26 0.52 11.06 -8.62
CA SER A 26 -0.29 12.27 -8.86
C SER A 26 -1.18 12.67 -7.67
N ALA A 27 -1.40 11.76 -6.73
CA ALA A 27 -2.24 11.97 -5.54
C ALA A 27 -1.44 12.19 -4.25
N LEU A 28 -0.11 12.24 -4.34
CA LEU A 28 0.77 12.47 -3.20
C LEU A 28 0.99 13.97 -2.97
N ASN A 29 1.29 14.34 -1.73
CA ASN A 29 1.27 15.74 -1.28
C ASN A 29 2.65 16.39 -1.20
N ASP A 30 3.75 15.62 -1.20
CA ASP A 30 5.10 16.18 -1.23
C ASP A 30 5.50 16.49 -2.67
N PRO A 31 5.78 17.75 -3.04
CA PRO A 31 6.21 18.10 -4.39
C PRO A 31 7.59 17.51 -4.76
N LEU A 32 8.36 17.04 -3.78
CA LEU A 32 9.64 16.35 -3.99
C LEU A 32 9.51 14.82 -4.02
N GLU A 33 8.28 14.30 -3.95
CA GLU A 33 8.02 12.87 -3.96
C GLU A 33 8.40 12.25 -5.30
N ALA A 34 9.14 11.14 -5.25
CA ALA A 34 9.77 10.52 -6.42
C ALA A 34 10.62 11.47 -7.28
N SER A 35 11.10 12.60 -6.72
CA SER A 35 11.98 13.52 -7.44
C SER A 35 13.38 12.93 -7.64
N TYR A 36 13.98 13.21 -8.79
CA TYR A 36 15.29 12.71 -9.17
C TYR A 36 16.10 13.74 -9.96
N ASN A 37 17.42 13.64 -9.86
CA ASN A 37 18.31 14.37 -10.75
C ASN A 37 18.42 13.63 -12.09
N LYS A 38 18.04 14.27 -13.20
CA LYS A 38 18.04 13.66 -14.54
C LYS A 38 19.41 13.16 -14.99
N ALA A 39 20.48 13.92 -14.75
CA ALA A 39 21.83 13.52 -15.11
C ALA A 39 22.28 12.28 -14.31
N THR A 40 21.91 12.23 -13.02
CA THR A 40 22.14 11.05 -12.18
C THR A 40 21.37 9.84 -12.69
N LEU A 41 20.07 9.98 -12.95
CA LEU A 41 19.23 8.87 -13.38
C LEU A 41 19.77 8.29 -14.70
N ASN A 42 20.07 9.15 -15.67
CA ASN A 42 20.65 8.73 -16.95
C ASN A 42 21.95 7.97 -16.75
N LYS A 43 22.86 8.47 -15.90
CA LYS A 43 24.11 7.78 -15.61
C LYS A 43 23.90 6.41 -14.96
N ILE A 44 22.96 6.28 -14.02
CA ILE A 44 22.61 4.97 -13.43
C ILE A 44 22.04 4.05 -14.51
N CYS A 45 21.14 4.55 -15.36
CA CYS A 45 20.58 3.76 -16.44
C CYS A 45 21.67 3.32 -17.44
N GLU A 46 22.65 4.16 -17.75
CA GLU A 46 23.81 3.81 -18.58
C GLU A 46 24.69 2.75 -17.89
N ASP A 47 25.04 2.95 -16.61
CA ASP A 47 25.90 2.05 -15.83
C ASP A 47 25.31 0.62 -15.71
N TYR A 48 23.98 0.49 -15.76
CA TYR A 48 23.27 -0.78 -15.58
C TYR A 48 22.50 -1.26 -16.83
N GLU A 49 22.69 -0.61 -17.99
CA GLU A 49 22.02 -0.92 -19.26
C GLU A 49 20.47 -0.94 -19.17
N LEU A 50 19.90 0.07 -18.51
CA LEU A 50 18.45 0.23 -18.28
C LEU A 50 17.87 1.33 -19.17
N ASP A 51 16.57 1.22 -19.49
CA ASP A 51 15.83 2.31 -20.13
C ASP A 51 15.20 3.23 -19.08
N ALA A 52 15.69 4.47 -18.99
CA ALA A 52 15.14 5.49 -18.10
C ALA A 52 13.62 5.71 -18.31
N LYS A 53 13.10 5.56 -19.53
CA LYS A 53 11.66 5.70 -19.79
C LYS A 53 10.86 4.56 -19.16
N VAL A 54 11.41 3.35 -19.12
CA VAL A 54 10.78 2.18 -18.48
C VAL A 54 10.76 2.37 -16.96
N VAL A 55 11.85 2.85 -16.38
CA VAL A 55 11.93 3.18 -14.95
C VAL A 55 10.90 4.25 -14.58
N LEU A 56 10.84 5.35 -15.33
CA LEU A 56 9.91 6.45 -15.04
C LEU A 56 8.45 6.03 -15.21
N ARG A 57 8.13 5.24 -16.25
CA ARG A 57 6.81 4.63 -16.38
C ARG A 57 6.50 3.70 -15.21
N GLY A 58 7.48 2.93 -14.76
CA GLY A 58 7.38 2.08 -13.58
C GLY A 58 6.96 2.87 -12.36
N VAL A 59 7.62 4.02 -12.09
CA VAL A 59 7.28 4.96 -11.00
C VAL A 59 5.83 5.42 -11.10
N ASP A 60 5.36 5.81 -12.28
CA ASP A 60 3.97 6.26 -12.50
C ASP A 60 2.94 5.13 -12.27
N GLU A 61 3.34 3.88 -12.45
CA GLU A 61 2.51 2.68 -12.24
C GLU A 61 2.59 2.13 -10.79
N LEU A 62 3.30 2.82 -9.88
CA LEU A 62 3.34 2.49 -8.46
C LEU A 62 2.29 3.25 -7.65
N GLY A 63 1.88 2.62 -6.54
CA GLY A 63 1.07 3.25 -5.51
C GLY A 63 1.58 2.91 -4.12
N VAL A 64 1.25 3.77 -3.16
CA VAL A 64 1.63 3.59 -1.74
C VAL A 64 0.43 3.65 -0.82
N ILE A 65 0.39 2.71 0.12
CA ILE A 65 -0.46 2.82 1.31
C ILE A 65 0.41 3.37 2.43
N CYS A 66 0.16 4.61 2.80
CA CYS A 66 0.89 5.31 3.87
C CYS A 66 0.24 5.03 5.23
N LEU A 67 1.07 4.67 6.20
CA LEU A 67 0.75 4.47 7.62
C LEU A 67 1.75 5.27 8.46
N THR A 68 1.49 5.47 9.74
CA THR A 68 2.40 6.20 10.65
C THR A 68 2.49 5.53 12.01
N GLU A 69 3.58 5.77 12.74
CA GLU A 69 3.70 5.43 14.15
C GLU A 69 3.01 6.44 15.08
N SER A 70 2.68 7.65 14.58
CA SER A 70 2.11 8.73 15.40
C SER A 70 0.59 8.73 15.31
N LYS A 71 -0.09 8.45 16.42
CA LYS A 71 -1.57 8.50 16.52
C LYS A 71 -2.11 9.90 16.79
N ASP A 72 -1.32 10.75 17.43
CA ASP A 72 -1.71 11.98 18.11
C ASP A 72 -1.15 13.25 17.46
N ASN A 73 -0.47 13.12 16.31
CA ASN A 73 0.11 14.27 15.61
C ASN A 73 -0.99 15.22 15.11
N LEU A 74 -1.06 16.42 15.68
CA LEU A 74 -2.08 17.42 15.38
C LEU A 74 -2.10 17.84 13.91
N LEU A 75 -0.93 18.07 13.30
CA LEU A 75 -0.84 18.46 11.89
C LEU A 75 -1.42 17.35 11.00
N MET A 76 -1.12 16.09 11.30
CA MET A 76 -1.67 14.95 10.55
C MET A 76 -3.19 14.84 10.70
N TRP A 77 -3.74 15.08 11.89
CA TRP A 77 -5.20 15.13 12.08
C TRP A 77 -5.85 16.25 11.26
N SER A 78 -5.19 17.41 11.15
CA SER A 78 -5.67 18.52 10.34
C SER A 78 -5.64 18.18 8.84
N HIS A 79 -4.53 17.65 8.34
CA HIS A 79 -4.32 17.41 6.91
C HIS A 79 -4.97 16.14 6.37
N TYR A 80 -4.95 15.05 7.14
CA TYR A 80 -5.30 13.71 6.64
C TYR A 80 -6.57 13.12 7.26
N ALA A 81 -7.12 13.76 8.30
CA ALA A 81 -8.37 13.37 8.92
C ALA A 81 -9.38 14.53 8.90
N ASN A 82 -9.51 15.18 7.74
CA ASN A 82 -10.50 16.23 7.45
C ASN A 82 -10.60 17.28 8.57
N TYR A 83 -9.52 18.02 8.87
CA TYR A 83 -9.53 19.06 9.90
C TYR A 83 -10.00 18.60 11.30
N HIS A 84 -9.64 17.37 11.67
CA HIS A 84 -10.04 16.67 12.90
C HIS A 84 -11.50 16.16 12.92
N GLU A 85 -12.18 16.09 11.79
CA GLU A 85 -13.53 15.51 11.66
C GLU A 85 -13.51 14.03 11.26
N GLY A 86 -12.41 13.56 10.67
CA GLY A 86 -12.24 12.18 10.22
C GLY A 86 -11.90 11.21 11.34
N ALA A 87 -11.21 10.12 10.97
CA ALA A 87 -10.80 9.09 11.92
C ALA A 87 -9.37 8.61 11.68
N VAL A 88 -8.84 7.91 12.68
CA VAL A 88 -7.59 7.16 12.61
C VAL A 88 -7.87 5.70 12.91
N ILE A 89 -7.49 4.83 11.98
CA ILE A 89 -7.60 3.38 12.12
C ILE A 89 -6.25 2.84 12.58
N GLU A 90 -6.26 2.03 13.63
CA GLU A 90 -5.06 1.37 14.16
C GLU A 90 -4.99 -0.07 13.65
N PHE A 91 -3.82 -0.38 13.08
CA PHE A 91 -3.47 -1.72 12.63
C PHE A 91 -2.41 -2.32 13.54
N LYS A 92 -2.67 -3.52 14.03
CA LYS A 92 -1.69 -4.35 14.71
C LYS A 92 -1.02 -5.24 13.67
N ILE A 93 0.17 -4.82 13.24
CA ILE A 93 0.94 -5.56 12.23
C ILE A 93 1.83 -6.56 12.96
N GLU A 94 1.47 -7.82 12.79
CA GLU A 94 2.28 -8.93 13.27
C GLU A 94 3.32 -9.29 12.22
N THR A 95 4.59 -9.24 12.58
CA THR A 95 5.65 -9.90 11.81
C THR A 95 5.59 -11.41 12.08
N LYS A 96 4.45 -12.05 11.77
CA LYS A 96 4.33 -13.51 11.85
C LYS A 96 4.87 -14.14 10.57
N TYR A 97 5.62 -15.22 10.76
CA TYR A 97 6.17 -16.04 9.70
C TYR A 97 5.31 -17.30 9.56
N ARG A 98 4.58 -17.48 8.46
CA ARG A 98 3.78 -18.69 8.22
C ARG A 98 4.63 -19.76 7.55
N THR A 99 4.94 -20.86 8.24
CA THR A 99 5.56 -22.04 7.66
C THR A 99 4.57 -22.86 6.85
N SER A 100 4.95 -23.29 5.64
CA SER A 100 4.11 -24.12 4.76
C SER A 100 3.87 -25.55 5.26
N CYS A 101 4.60 -26.01 6.29
CA CYS A 101 4.63 -27.41 6.69
C CYS A 101 4.02 -27.70 8.08
N ILE A 102 3.63 -26.68 8.84
CA ILE A 102 3.05 -26.85 10.17
C ILE A 102 1.96 -25.79 10.32
N GLY A 103 0.73 -26.21 10.61
CA GLY A 103 -0.42 -25.33 10.87
C GLY A 103 -0.15 -24.33 12.00
N ASP A 104 -1.04 -23.36 12.17
CA ASP A 104 -0.91 -22.15 13.01
C ASP A 104 -0.34 -22.38 14.43
N LEU A 105 0.98 -22.52 14.56
CA LEU A 105 1.68 -22.61 15.84
C LEU A 105 2.29 -21.26 16.22
N ASP A 106 2.31 -21.00 17.53
CA ASP A 106 2.92 -19.82 18.12
C ASP A 106 4.45 -19.83 17.93
N LEU A 107 5.02 -18.64 17.68
CA LEU A 107 6.45 -18.46 17.36
C LEU A 107 7.34 -18.84 18.53
N ASP A 108 6.95 -18.47 19.76
CA ASP A 108 7.72 -18.76 20.97
C ASP A 108 7.79 -20.26 21.26
N GLU A 109 6.72 -20.99 20.95
CA GLU A 109 6.66 -22.43 21.11
C GLU A 109 7.49 -23.15 20.04
N THR A 110 7.47 -22.62 18.81
CA THR A 110 8.27 -23.11 17.69
C THR A 110 9.78 -22.89 17.91
N TYR A 111 10.20 -21.73 18.43
CA TYR A 111 11.60 -21.49 18.76
C TYR A 111 12.09 -22.38 19.91
N LYS A 112 11.26 -22.63 20.93
CA LYS A 112 11.57 -23.60 22.00
C LYS A 112 11.74 -25.02 21.47
N LEU A 113 11.00 -25.41 20.43
CA LEU A 113 11.14 -26.72 19.78
C LEU A 113 12.40 -26.78 18.91
N LEU A 114 12.70 -25.72 18.15
CA LEU A 114 13.91 -25.63 17.31
C LEU A 114 15.20 -25.58 18.14
N GLU A 115 15.16 -25.02 19.35
CA GLU A 115 16.30 -25.02 20.27
C GLU A 115 16.70 -26.40 20.79
N LYS A 116 15.80 -27.39 20.70
CA LYS A 116 16.06 -28.78 21.10
C LYS A 116 16.71 -29.61 19.99
N LEU A 117 16.72 -29.12 18.74
CA LEU A 117 17.31 -29.82 17.60
C LEU A 117 18.79 -29.50 17.43
N ASP A 118 19.54 -30.37 16.77
CA ASP A 118 20.97 -30.13 16.54
C ASP A 118 21.21 -29.07 15.43
N LYS A 119 22.45 -28.59 15.32
CA LYS A 119 22.81 -27.50 14.40
C LYS A 119 22.66 -27.87 12.91
N LYS A 120 22.75 -29.17 12.58
CA LYS A 120 22.66 -29.73 11.22
C LYS A 120 21.17 -29.92 10.84
N GLU A 121 20.36 -30.42 11.76
CA GLU A 121 18.91 -30.55 11.65
C GLU A 121 18.23 -29.18 11.53
N ARG A 122 18.62 -28.21 12.36
CA ARG A 122 18.16 -26.82 12.22
C ARG A 122 18.45 -26.27 10.82
N LYS A 123 19.67 -26.47 10.30
CA LYS A 123 20.06 -26.02 8.95
C LYS A 123 19.29 -26.70 7.82
N ALA A 124 18.85 -27.95 8.00
CA ALA A 124 18.04 -28.67 7.02
C ALA A 124 16.55 -28.26 7.06
N ILE A 125 16.07 -27.85 8.24
CA ILE A 125 14.66 -27.49 8.48
C ILE A 125 14.39 -26.01 8.17
N ILE A 126 15.33 -25.10 8.46
CA ILE A 126 15.19 -23.63 8.21
C ILE A 126 14.80 -23.29 6.76
N PRO A 127 15.31 -23.97 5.71
CA PRO A 127 14.86 -23.73 4.32
C PRO A 127 13.42 -24.20 4.05
N ALA A 128 12.96 -25.28 4.72
CA ALA A 128 11.57 -25.75 4.64
C ALA A 128 10.60 -24.87 5.46
N TYR A 129 11.14 -24.10 6.40
CA TYR A 129 10.45 -23.00 7.06
C TYR A 129 10.38 -21.79 6.11
N LYS A 130 9.52 -21.86 5.09
CA LYS A 130 9.20 -20.66 4.30
C LYS A 130 8.60 -19.64 5.25
N LYS A 131 9.36 -18.65 5.67
CA LYS A 131 8.91 -17.54 6.51
C LYS A 131 8.00 -16.61 5.67
N LYS A 132 6.71 -16.92 5.51
CA LYS A 132 5.81 -15.96 4.84
C LYS A 132 5.42 -14.88 5.85
N LYS A 133 5.95 -13.67 5.69
CA LYS A 133 5.52 -12.49 6.45
C LYS A 133 4.04 -12.25 6.12
N ILE A 134 3.16 -12.37 7.11
CA ILE A 134 1.76 -11.95 6.93
C ILE A 134 1.75 -10.43 6.95
N GLY A 135 1.33 -9.81 5.85
CA GLY A 135 1.21 -8.37 5.73
C GLY A 135 -0.22 -7.90 5.99
N LEU A 136 -0.41 -6.58 6.06
CA LEU A 136 -1.71 -5.93 6.21
C LEU A 136 -2.72 -6.27 5.08
N LEU A 137 -2.22 -6.73 3.94
CA LEU A 137 -3.00 -6.98 2.74
C LEU A 137 -3.33 -8.46 2.59
N SER A 138 -4.44 -8.75 1.91
CA SER A 138 -4.82 -10.12 1.59
C SER A 138 -3.75 -10.85 0.77
N ASP A 139 -3.68 -12.17 0.91
CA ASP A 139 -2.72 -13.03 0.19
C ASP A 139 -2.83 -12.90 -1.35
N LEU A 140 -3.98 -12.45 -1.86
CA LEU A 140 -4.26 -12.23 -3.28
C LEU A 140 -3.32 -11.17 -3.90
N VAL A 141 -2.98 -10.09 -3.17
CA VAL A 141 -2.07 -9.02 -3.63
C VAL A 141 -0.70 -9.54 -4.01
N VAL A 142 -0.22 -10.52 -3.25
CA VAL A 142 1.19 -10.95 -3.23
C VAL A 142 1.50 -11.98 -4.32
N SER A 143 0.47 -12.56 -4.94
CA SER A 143 0.60 -13.71 -5.83
C SER A 143 0.83 -13.37 -7.31
N GLY A 144 0.67 -12.10 -7.72
CA GLY A 144 0.59 -11.68 -9.12
C GLY A 144 1.90 -11.62 -9.92
N LEU A 145 3.07 -11.58 -9.28
CA LEU A 145 4.36 -11.30 -9.95
C LEU A 145 5.50 -12.27 -9.55
N SER A 146 5.17 -13.39 -8.89
CA SER A 146 6.18 -14.31 -8.36
C SER A 146 6.68 -15.31 -9.41
N GLU A 147 7.26 -14.83 -10.50
CA GLU A 147 8.07 -15.65 -11.42
C GLU A 147 9.44 -14.99 -11.58
N GLY A 148 10.27 -15.16 -10.54
CA GLY A 148 11.66 -14.73 -10.49
C GLY A 148 12.41 -15.51 -9.41
N ASN A 149 13.66 -15.87 -9.69
CA ASN A 149 14.50 -16.73 -8.85
C ASN A 149 14.61 -16.21 -7.39
N GLU A 150 14.65 -17.14 -6.44
CA GLU A 150 14.59 -16.95 -4.98
C GLU A 150 15.73 -16.09 -4.37
N SER A 151 16.72 -15.66 -5.15
CA SER A 151 17.87 -14.86 -4.70
C SER A 151 17.58 -13.36 -4.53
N HIS A 152 16.45 -12.86 -5.03
CA HIS A 152 16.14 -11.43 -5.00
C HIS A 152 15.00 -11.13 -4.02
N LYS A 153 15.16 -10.10 -3.17
CA LYS A 153 14.07 -9.63 -2.28
C LYS A 153 12.85 -9.30 -3.14
N ARG A 154 11.81 -10.13 -3.05
CA ARG A 154 10.55 -9.94 -3.78
C ARG A 154 10.02 -8.52 -3.50
N LEU A 155 9.99 -7.67 -4.54
CA LEU A 155 9.41 -6.32 -4.48
C LEU A 155 7.88 -6.40 -4.55
N PHE A 156 7.20 -5.33 -4.13
CA PHE A 156 5.75 -5.18 -4.24
C PHE A 156 4.94 -6.31 -3.59
N THR A 157 5.45 -6.84 -2.47
CA THR A 157 4.90 -7.98 -1.74
C THR A 157 3.86 -7.61 -0.68
N GLY A 158 3.48 -6.34 -0.58
CA GLY A 158 2.65 -5.87 0.53
C GLY A 158 3.42 -5.65 1.83
N GLU A 159 4.76 -5.72 1.81
CA GLU A 159 5.58 -5.42 2.97
C GLU A 159 5.48 -3.94 3.35
N CYS A 160 5.19 -3.67 4.63
CA CYS A 160 5.21 -2.34 5.20
C CYS A 160 6.63 -2.00 5.68
N LEU A 161 7.22 -0.93 5.14
CA LEU A 161 8.59 -0.50 5.41
C LEU A 161 8.62 1.00 5.75
N PRO A 162 9.51 1.45 6.65
CA PRO A 162 9.66 2.87 6.97
C PRO A 162 10.10 3.68 5.75
N VAL A 163 9.64 4.93 5.65
CA VAL A 163 10.04 5.87 4.58
C VAL A 163 11.49 6.31 4.79
N ARG A 164 12.19 6.61 3.68
CA ARG A 164 13.52 7.20 3.71
C ARG A 164 13.42 8.70 3.51
N TYR A 165 13.55 9.43 4.61
CA TYR A 165 13.60 10.89 4.60
C TYR A 165 14.94 11.39 4.10
N ARG A 166 14.92 12.37 3.19
CA ARG A 166 16.14 12.97 2.63
C ARG A 166 16.01 14.49 2.47
N PRO A 167 17.10 15.24 2.66
CA PRO A 167 17.12 16.68 2.41
C PRO A 167 17.17 17.04 0.92
N SER A 168 17.45 16.08 0.04
CA SER A 168 17.67 16.34 -1.39
C SER A 168 17.31 15.13 -2.27
N PRO A 169 16.98 15.34 -3.56
CA PRO A 169 16.73 14.26 -4.53
C PRO A 169 17.94 13.35 -4.71
N ILE A 170 17.72 12.16 -5.28
CA ILE A 170 18.79 11.18 -5.54
C ILE A 170 19.88 11.77 -6.45
N CYS A 171 21.14 11.63 -6.01
CA CYS A 171 22.35 11.89 -6.79
C CYS A 171 23.22 10.62 -6.92
N HIS A 172 24.05 10.52 -7.96
CA HIS A 172 24.78 9.29 -8.36
C HIS A 172 25.56 8.63 -7.21
N THR A 173 26.15 9.44 -6.32
CA THR A 173 26.88 9.00 -5.12
C THR A 173 26.03 8.31 -4.04
N THR A 174 24.70 8.37 -4.12
CA THR A 174 23.78 7.77 -3.13
C THR A 174 23.12 6.46 -3.58
N MET A 175 23.25 6.08 -4.86
CA MET A 175 22.73 4.81 -5.39
C MET A 175 23.80 3.72 -5.54
N SER A 176 25.08 4.04 -5.36
CA SER A 176 26.13 3.02 -5.20
C SER A 176 25.87 2.07 -4.01
N ASP A 177 25.05 2.50 -3.03
CA ASP A 177 24.64 1.70 -1.87
C ASP A 177 23.42 0.80 -2.14
N SER A 178 22.70 1.04 -3.24
CA SER A 178 21.66 0.10 -3.67
C SER A 178 22.35 -0.98 -4.50
N ASN A 179 22.50 -2.18 -3.94
CA ASN A 179 23.01 -3.38 -4.62
C ASN A 179 22.18 -3.73 -5.88
N LEU A 180 22.25 -2.94 -6.95
CA LEU A 180 21.66 -3.25 -8.26
C LEU A 180 22.47 -4.34 -8.98
N GLY A 181 23.75 -4.52 -8.60
CA GLY A 181 24.65 -5.52 -9.21
C GLY A 181 24.22 -6.97 -9.02
N ASP A 182 23.42 -7.26 -7.98
CA ASP A 182 22.98 -8.62 -7.64
C ASP A 182 21.60 -8.98 -8.20
N LEU A 183 21.04 -8.24 -9.16
CA LEU A 183 19.68 -8.44 -9.71
C LEU A 183 19.72 -8.87 -11.19
N ASP A 184 18.70 -9.61 -11.64
CA ASP A 184 18.43 -9.84 -13.07
C ASP A 184 17.99 -8.54 -13.78
N TRP A 185 18.04 -8.52 -15.12
CA TRP A 185 17.74 -7.30 -15.89
C TRP A 185 16.33 -6.77 -15.59
N THR A 186 15.29 -7.62 -15.65
CA THR A 186 13.89 -7.23 -15.39
C THR A 186 13.61 -6.78 -13.96
N GLY A 187 14.42 -7.20 -12.99
CA GLY A 187 14.32 -6.76 -11.60
C GLY A 187 14.97 -5.41 -11.34
N LYS A 188 15.88 -4.93 -12.21
CA LYS A 188 16.62 -3.69 -11.99
C LYS A 188 15.77 -2.44 -12.22
N GLU A 189 14.95 -2.38 -13.27
CA GLU A 189 14.07 -1.21 -13.47
C GLU A 189 13.01 -1.11 -12.38
N ASP A 190 12.38 -2.23 -12.02
CA ASP A 190 11.43 -2.31 -10.91
C ASP A 190 12.08 -1.89 -9.59
N ARG A 191 13.33 -2.31 -9.35
CA ARG A 191 14.10 -1.93 -8.17
C ARG A 191 14.36 -0.43 -8.14
N LEU A 192 14.81 0.14 -9.24
CA LEU A 192 15.10 1.56 -9.32
C LEU A 192 13.82 2.40 -9.15
N SER A 193 12.72 1.99 -9.80
CA SER A 193 11.41 2.60 -9.64
C SER A 193 10.93 2.57 -8.19
N PHE A 194 11.08 1.42 -7.52
CA PHE A 194 10.74 1.25 -6.11
C PHE A 194 11.59 2.15 -5.20
N GLU A 195 12.89 2.26 -5.46
CA GLU A 195 13.80 3.10 -4.66
C GLU A 195 13.55 4.60 -4.87
N LEU A 196 13.14 5.01 -6.07
CA LEU A 196 12.68 6.38 -6.35
C LEU A 196 11.39 6.70 -5.59
N PHE A 197 10.41 5.80 -5.60
CA PHE A 197 9.07 6.03 -5.04
C PHE A 197 9.00 6.00 -3.50
N ARG A 198 10.05 5.53 -2.82
CA ARG A 198 10.10 5.39 -1.35
C ARG A 198 10.70 6.58 -0.63
N GLN A 199 11.00 7.65 -1.35
CA GLN A 199 11.66 8.83 -0.79
C GLN A 199 10.66 9.92 -0.52
N LYS A 200 10.95 10.66 0.54
CA LYS A 200 10.20 11.82 0.97
C LYS A 200 11.15 12.87 1.49
N SER A 201 10.81 14.14 1.33
CA SER A 201 11.58 15.22 1.93
C SER A 201 11.61 15.09 3.46
N ASP A 202 12.76 15.35 4.07
CA ASP A 202 12.95 15.33 5.52
C ASP A 202 12.15 16.42 6.25
N ALA A 203 11.65 17.42 5.54
CA ALA A 203 10.64 18.36 6.02
C ALA A 203 9.37 17.65 6.53
N TRP A 204 9.08 16.44 6.03
CA TRP A 204 7.94 15.60 6.44
C TRP A 204 8.32 14.50 7.44
N SER A 205 9.52 14.53 8.01
CA SER A 205 10.02 13.49 8.93
C SER A 205 9.19 13.34 10.21
N TYR A 206 8.47 14.38 10.61
CA TYR A 206 7.53 14.35 11.74
C TYR A 206 6.38 13.35 11.55
N GLU A 207 6.09 12.95 10.30
CA GLU A 207 5.02 11.99 10.00
C GLU A 207 5.38 10.56 10.38
N LYS A 208 6.65 10.23 10.62
CA LYS A 208 7.11 8.85 10.97
C LYS A 208 6.48 7.79 10.05
N GLU A 209 6.49 8.08 8.76
CA GLU A 209 5.70 7.38 7.76
C GLU A 209 6.28 5.98 7.47
N HIS A 210 5.38 5.02 7.29
CA HIS A 210 5.62 3.68 6.79
C HIS A 210 4.79 3.46 5.52
N ARG A 211 5.39 2.85 4.50
CA ARG A 211 4.76 2.60 3.21
C ARG A 211 4.65 1.12 2.90
N ILE A 212 3.51 0.74 2.36
CA ILE A 212 3.37 -0.45 1.53
C ILE A 212 3.38 0.00 0.08
N THR A 213 4.46 -0.27 -0.65
CA THR A 213 4.62 0.08 -2.07
C THR A 213 4.17 -1.09 -2.94
N LEU A 214 3.28 -0.83 -3.89
CA LEU A 214 2.62 -1.82 -4.73
C LEU A 214 2.62 -1.36 -6.18
N LYS A 215 2.53 -2.29 -7.13
CA LYS A 215 2.12 -1.93 -8.49
C LYS A 215 0.62 -1.69 -8.49
N LEU A 216 0.17 -0.60 -9.11
CA LEU A 216 -1.27 -0.29 -9.23
C LEU A 216 -2.02 -1.40 -9.98
N ALA A 217 -1.34 -2.12 -10.87
CA ALA A 217 -1.87 -3.29 -11.55
C ALA A 217 -2.27 -4.46 -10.63
N GLN A 218 -1.79 -4.48 -9.37
CA GLN A 218 -2.16 -5.47 -8.36
C GLN A 218 -3.45 -5.10 -7.60
N ALA A 219 -4.07 -3.96 -7.90
CA ALA A 219 -5.28 -3.52 -7.23
C ALA A 219 -6.39 -4.57 -7.38
N HIS A 220 -7.14 -4.79 -6.31
CA HIS A 220 -8.30 -5.67 -6.34
C HIS A 220 -9.53 -4.97 -6.92
N ARG A 221 -9.60 -3.66 -6.72
CA ARG A 221 -10.65 -2.81 -7.28
C ARG A 221 -10.02 -1.54 -7.83
N VAL A 222 -10.46 -1.11 -9.00
CA VAL A 222 -10.11 0.19 -9.56
C VAL A 222 -11.38 1.00 -9.75
N GLN A 223 -11.36 2.25 -9.33
CA GLN A 223 -12.43 3.20 -9.57
C GLN A 223 -11.91 4.34 -10.43
N ILE A 224 -12.48 4.51 -11.62
CA ILE A 224 -12.13 5.58 -12.55
C ILE A 224 -13.11 6.75 -12.38
N ASP A 225 -12.63 7.98 -12.50
CA ASP A 225 -13.41 9.21 -12.29
C ASP A 225 -14.53 9.39 -13.33
N SER A 226 -14.30 9.00 -14.59
CA SER A 226 -15.27 9.20 -15.67
C SER A 226 -15.11 8.25 -16.86
N GLN A 227 -16.20 8.04 -17.62
CA GLN A 227 -16.17 7.30 -18.89
C GLN A 227 -15.23 7.91 -19.92
N ALA A 228 -15.19 9.25 -20.01
CA ALA A 228 -14.33 9.95 -20.96
C ALA A 228 -12.84 9.62 -20.77
N GLU A 229 -12.43 9.27 -19.55
CA GLU A 229 -11.07 8.84 -19.26
C GLU A 229 -10.77 7.42 -19.77
N LEU A 230 -11.73 6.51 -19.63
CA LEU A 230 -11.63 5.18 -20.22
C LEU A 230 -11.56 5.29 -21.75
N ASP A 231 -12.40 6.10 -22.37
CA ASP A 231 -12.42 6.28 -23.83
C ASP A 231 -11.08 6.84 -24.36
N ARG A 232 -10.46 7.78 -23.62
CA ARG A 232 -9.12 8.29 -23.94
C ARG A 232 -8.07 7.18 -23.91
N LEU A 233 -8.11 6.32 -22.89
CA LEU A 233 -7.20 5.17 -22.79
C LEU A 233 -7.34 4.23 -23.98
N VAL A 234 -8.58 3.90 -24.36
CA VAL A 234 -8.88 3.04 -25.51
C VAL A 234 -8.26 3.60 -26.78
N HIS A 235 -8.47 4.90 -27.03
CA HIS A 235 -7.97 5.58 -28.22
C HIS A 235 -6.44 5.68 -28.24
N GLU A 236 -5.83 6.09 -27.12
CA GLU A 236 -4.38 6.28 -27.00
C GLU A 236 -3.60 4.97 -27.22
N PHE A 237 -4.10 3.86 -26.66
CA PHE A 237 -3.39 2.58 -26.67
C PHE A 237 -3.83 1.62 -27.78
N LYS A 238 -4.73 2.05 -28.68
CA LYS A 238 -5.24 1.24 -29.81
C LYS A 238 -5.60 -0.19 -29.37
N MET A 239 -6.41 -0.28 -28.33
CA MET A 239 -6.75 -1.55 -27.71
C MET A 239 -7.58 -2.43 -28.64
N ASN A 240 -7.37 -3.74 -28.58
CA ASN A 240 -8.15 -4.71 -29.36
C ASN A 240 -9.64 -4.64 -28.94
N GLU A 241 -10.56 -4.60 -29.89
CA GLU A 241 -12.01 -4.59 -29.67
C GLU A 241 -12.46 -5.72 -28.73
N MET A 242 -11.95 -6.94 -28.90
CA MET A 242 -12.30 -8.08 -28.06
C MET A 242 -11.92 -7.85 -26.59
N PHE A 243 -10.72 -7.31 -26.34
CA PHE A 243 -10.27 -6.99 -24.97
C PHE A 243 -11.11 -5.87 -24.34
N LEU A 244 -11.57 -4.91 -25.16
CA LEU A 244 -12.43 -3.83 -24.70
C LEU A 244 -13.82 -4.31 -24.33
N GLU A 245 -14.38 -5.24 -25.10
CA GLU A 245 -15.65 -5.88 -24.78
C GLU A 245 -15.56 -6.61 -23.44
N GLU A 246 -14.48 -7.36 -23.22
CA GLU A 246 -14.23 -8.07 -21.95
C GLU A 246 -14.06 -7.09 -20.77
N LEU A 247 -13.28 -6.02 -20.94
CA LEU A 247 -13.08 -5.00 -19.91
C LEU A 247 -14.38 -4.24 -19.59
N ASN A 248 -15.19 -3.93 -20.62
CA ASN A 248 -16.48 -3.28 -20.42
C ASN A 248 -17.51 -4.20 -19.77
N ALA A 249 -17.44 -5.51 -20.00
CA ALA A 249 -18.34 -6.48 -19.38
C ALA A 249 -18.20 -6.54 -17.85
N ILE A 250 -17.01 -6.24 -17.32
CA ILE A 250 -16.77 -6.20 -15.87
C ILE A 250 -16.98 -4.81 -15.25
N ALA A 251 -17.27 -3.78 -16.06
CA ALA A 251 -17.44 -2.41 -15.61
C ALA A 251 -18.79 -2.21 -14.92
N LYS A 252 -18.77 -1.86 -13.63
CA LYS A 252 -19.98 -1.54 -12.84
C LYS A 252 -20.20 -0.02 -12.82
N LYS A 253 -21.33 0.41 -13.36
CA LYS A 253 -21.77 1.82 -13.40
C LYS A 253 -23.03 2.00 -12.55
N LYS A 254 -23.12 3.12 -11.83
CA LYS A 254 -24.35 3.53 -11.15
C LYS A 254 -24.97 4.67 -11.94
N ASN A 255 -26.30 4.69 -12.06
CA ASN A 255 -27.01 5.68 -12.89
C ASN A 255 -26.68 7.14 -12.53
N ASP A 256 -26.42 7.42 -11.26
CA ASP A 256 -26.18 8.79 -10.74
C ASP A 256 -24.70 9.08 -10.41
N ASP A 257 -23.78 8.16 -10.69
CA ASP A 257 -22.35 8.33 -10.39
C ASP A 257 -21.52 8.26 -11.68
N PRO A 258 -20.76 9.31 -12.05
CA PRO A 258 -19.90 9.27 -13.24
C PRO A 258 -18.78 8.22 -13.12
N LYS A 259 -18.52 7.72 -11.91
CA LYS A 259 -17.47 6.75 -11.65
C LYS A 259 -17.79 5.37 -12.20
N ILE A 260 -16.73 4.70 -12.64
CA ILE A 260 -16.78 3.33 -13.12
C ILE A 260 -15.95 2.47 -12.18
N ILE A 261 -16.54 1.37 -11.71
CA ILE A 261 -15.91 0.45 -10.77
C ILE A 261 -15.55 -0.85 -11.51
N PHE A 262 -14.30 -1.28 -11.36
CA PHE A 262 -13.78 -2.54 -11.86
C PHE A 262 -13.38 -3.41 -10.67
N ASP A 263 -14.15 -4.46 -10.40
CA ASP A 263 -13.87 -5.47 -9.37
C ASP A 263 -12.96 -6.55 -9.94
N LEU A 264 -11.66 -6.26 -10.01
CA LEU A 264 -10.66 -7.15 -10.61
C LEU A 264 -10.50 -8.46 -9.82
N ASP A 265 -10.81 -8.46 -8.54
CA ASP A 265 -10.77 -9.66 -7.70
C ASP A 265 -11.90 -10.67 -8.00
N GLU A 266 -13.00 -10.23 -8.64
CA GLU A 266 -14.06 -11.08 -9.15
C GLU A 266 -13.68 -11.78 -10.47
N VAL A 267 -12.64 -11.31 -11.17
CA VAL A 267 -12.15 -11.92 -12.43
C VAL A 267 -11.43 -13.24 -12.11
N PRO A 268 -11.94 -14.41 -12.51
CA PRO A 268 -11.38 -15.70 -12.07
C PRO A 268 -9.98 -15.98 -12.63
N ASN A 269 -9.74 -15.59 -13.89
CA ASN A 269 -8.46 -15.78 -14.55
C ASN A 269 -7.45 -14.73 -14.05
N LYS A 270 -6.29 -15.21 -13.58
CA LYS A 270 -5.23 -14.36 -13.01
C LYS A 270 -4.54 -13.50 -14.08
N ASP A 271 -4.34 -14.03 -15.28
CA ASP A 271 -3.66 -13.33 -16.37
C ASP A 271 -4.54 -12.20 -16.90
N ASP A 272 -5.84 -12.45 -17.08
CA ASP A 272 -6.82 -11.43 -17.49
C ASP A 272 -6.91 -10.33 -16.43
N ARG A 273 -7.03 -10.72 -15.15
CA ARG A 273 -7.00 -9.78 -14.02
C ARG A 273 -5.77 -8.87 -14.07
N MET A 274 -4.59 -9.45 -14.28
CA MET A 274 -3.35 -8.68 -14.38
C MET A 274 -3.30 -7.81 -15.64
N ALA A 275 -3.85 -8.27 -16.77
CA ALA A 275 -3.93 -7.51 -18.01
C ALA A 275 -4.86 -6.28 -17.86
N TYR A 276 -6.04 -6.46 -17.25
CA TYR A 276 -6.95 -5.37 -16.91
C TYR A 276 -6.30 -4.41 -15.92
N GLY A 277 -5.68 -4.92 -14.86
CA GLY A 277 -4.97 -4.10 -13.88
C GLY A 277 -3.86 -3.24 -14.51
N ARG A 278 -3.03 -3.81 -15.40
CA ARG A 278 -1.98 -3.07 -16.13
C ARG A 278 -2.57 -2.00 -17.05
N THR A 279 -3.68 -2.31 -17.72
CA THR A 279 -4.40 -1.35 -18.57
C THR A 279 -4.90 -0.17 -17.73
N LEU A 280 -5.58 -0.44 -16.62
CA LEU A 280 -6.15 0.59 -15.75
C LEU A 280 -5.10 1.38 -14.96
N ALA A 281 -3.92 0.79 -14.70
CA ALA A 281 -2.79 1.48 -14.07
C ALA A 281 -2.26 2.65 -14.90
N LYS A 282 -2.44 2.62 -16.23
CA LYS A 282 -2.04 3.73 -17.14
C LYS A 282 -2.82 5.03 -16.87
N LEU A 283 -3.93 4.94 -16.14
CA LEU A 283 -4.73 6.10 -15.72
C LEU A 283 -4.25 6.71 -14.39
N SER A 284 -3.06 6.34 -13.92
CA SER A 284 -2.50 6.82 -12.64
C SER A 284 -2.19 8.32 -12.63
N ASN A 285 -2.13 8.98 -13.79
CA ASN A 285 -1.92 10.42 -13.85
C ASN A 285 -3.10 11.24 -13.31
N ASN A 286 -4.29 10.64 -13.19
CA ASN A 286 -5.44 11.28 -12.56
C ASN A 286 -5.54 10.91 -11.07
N ALA A 287 -5.33 11.90 -10.20
CA ALA A 287 -5.38 11.75 -8.75
C ALA A 287 -6.75 11.33 -8.20
N LYS A 288 -7.82 11.47 -8.98
CA LYS A 288 -9.19 11.08 -8.59
C LYS A 288 -9.46 9.58 -8.74
N ASN A 289 -8.66 8.89 -9.56
CA ASN A 289 -8.77 7.45 -9.71
C ASN A 289 -8.31 6.75 -8.42
N LEU A 290 -9.05 5.73 -8.01
CA LEU A 290 -8.76 4.99 -6.77
C LEU A 290 -8.28 3.58 -7.12
N TYR A 291 -7.11 3.23 -6.62
CA TYR A 291 -6.55 1.89 -6.69
C TYR A 291 -6.65 1.26 -5.31
N LEU A 292 -7.51 0.26 -5.20
CA LEU A 292 -8.01 -0.24 -3.93
C LEU A 292 -7.51 -1.66 -3.67
N PHE A 293 -6.94 -1.85 -2.48
CA PHE A 293 -6.34 -3.09 -2.04
C PHE A 293 -7.08 -3.64 -0.84
N ARG A 294 -7.58 -4.87 -0.96
CA ARG A 294 -8.32 -5.54 0.11
C ARG A 294 -7.39 -5.84 1.28
N THR A 295 -7.83 -5.44 2.46
CA THR A 295 -7.08 -5.65 3.71
C THR A 295 -7.48 -6.91 4.42
N ASP A 296 -6.58 -7.42 5.25
CA ASP A 296 -6.89 -8.47 6.19
C ASP A 296 -7.50 -7.89 7.48
N GLU A 297 -8.73 -8.28 7.77
CA GLU A 297 -9.51 -7.78 8.92
C GLU A 297 -8.87 -8.13 10.27
N ARG A 298 -8.03 -9.18 10.32
CA ARG A 298 -7.35 -9.62 11.56
C ARG A 298 -6.39 -8.57 12.12
N HIS A 299 -5.99 -7.61 11.28
CA HIS A 299 -5.03 -6.58 11.66
C HIS A 299 -5.72 -5.36 12.25
N LEU A 300 -7.04 -5.23 12.13
CA LEU A 300 -7.82 -4.11 12.66
C LEU A 300 -7.90 -4.17 14.19
N TRP A 301 -7.23 -3.25 14.86
CA TRP A 301 -7.13 -3.22 16.33
C TRP A 301 -8.08 -2.22 16.97
N SER A 302 -7.99 -0.96 16.55
CA SER A 302 -8.81 0.12 17.12
C SER A 302 -9.19 1.16 16.08
N ILE A 303 -10.17 1.98 16.41
CA ILE A 303 -10.51 3.21 15.68
C ILE A 303 -10.59 4.38 16.65
N SER A 304 -10.03 5.51 16.25
CA SER A 304 -10.10 6.77 16.98
C SER A 304 -10.81 7.81 16.15
N PHE A 305 -11.86 8.43 16.70
CA PHE A 305 -12.64 9.46 16.05
C PHE A 305 -12.06 10.85 16.35
N GLY A 306 -12.00 11.72 15.34
CA GLY A 306 -11.47 13.07 15.49
C GLY A 306 -12.29 13.91 16.45
N CYS A 307 -11.67 14.92 17.07
CA CYS A 307 -12.33 15.72 18.11
C CYS A 307 -13.53 16.52 17.58
N LYS A 308 -13.53 16.89 16.29
CA LYS A 308 -14.64 17.59 15.62
C LYS A 308 -15.62 16.66 14.90
N ALA A 309 -15.38 15.34 14.90
CA ALA A 309 -16.29 14.38 14.28
C ALA A 309 -17.69 14.46 14.89
N SER A 310 -18.72 14.52 14.03
CA SER A 310 -20.12 14.64 14.43
C SER A 310 -20.61 13.37 15.16
N PRO A 311 -21.60 13.46 16.06
CA PRO A 311 -22.19 12.28 16.69
C PRO A 311 -22.79 11.28 15.68
N GLU A 312 -23.32 11.77 14.56
CA GLU A 312 -23.88 10.95 13.49
C GLU A 312 -22.79 10.13 12.78
N ASP A 313 -21.69 10.78 12.39
CA ASP A 313 -20.55 10.10 11.74
C ASP A 313 -19.91 9.10 12.69
N ILE A 314 -19.72 9.46 13.97
CA ILE A 314 -19.20 8.53 14.98
C ILE A 314 -20.10 7.30 15.11
N ASN A 315 -21.42 7.49 15.17
CA ASN A 315 -22.35 6.37 15.30
C ASN A 315 -22.30 5.47 14.06
N LYS A 316 -22.30 6.07 12.87
CA LYS A 316 -22.18 5.37 11.59
C LYS A 316 -20.89 4.56 11.52
N TRP A 317 -19.74 5.17 11.80
CA TRP A 317 -18.44 4.49 11.75
C TRP A 317 -18.31 3.43 12.84
N SER A 318 -18.88 3.65 14.02
CA SER A 318 -18.94 2.67 15.12
C SER A 318 -19.67 1.39 14.71
N ILE A 319 -20.83 1.53 14.07
CA ILE A 319 -21.60 0.38 13.55
C ILE A 319 -20.78 -0.39 12.51
N LEU A 320 -20.17 0.31 11.54
CA LEU A 320 -19.36 -0.32 10.50
C LEU A 320 -18.11 -1.01 11.06
N ALA A 321 -17.45 -0.39 12.04
CA ALA A 321 -16.27 -0.93 12.70
C ALA A 321 -16.61 -2.22 13.47
N LYS A 322 -17.69 -2.22 14.26
CA LYS A 322 -18.15 -3.39 15.01
C LYS A 322 -18.66 -4.52 14.11
N ALA A 323 -19.17 -4.19 12.93
CA ALA A 323 -19.54 -5.20 11.94
C ALA A 323 -18.32 -5.96 11.41
N ARG A 324 -17.15 -5.32 11.31
CA ARG A 324 -15.89 -5.96 10.90
C ARG A 324 -15.16 -6.66 12.04
N ASN A 325 -15.02 -6.00 13.17
CA ASN A 325 -14.39 -6.57 14.35
C ASN A 325 -15.23 -6.23 15.58
N LYS A 326 -15.95 -7.22 16.09
CA LYS A 326 -16.82 -7.07 17.28
C LYS A 326 -16.05 -6.62 18.53
N SER A 327 -14.75 -6.91 18.60
CA SER A 327 -13.88 -6.58 19.73
C SER A 327 -13.03 -5.34 19.46
N ILE A 328 -13.32 -4.56 18.41
CA ILE A 328 -12.57 -3.36 18.09
C ILE A 328 -12.65 -2.34 19.22
N GLU A 329 -11.51 -1.77 19.60
CA GLU A 329 -11.50 -0.68 20.57
C GLU A 329 -11.86 0.64 19.90
N GLU A 330 -12.72 1.42 20.54
CA GLU A 330 -13.17 2.70 20.02
C GLU A 330 -12.71 3.84 20.94
N TYR A 331 -12.19 4.90 20.35
CA TYR A 331 -11.71 6.08 21.07
C TYR A 331 -12.28 7.36 20.47
N LYS A 332 -12.51 8.38 21.30
CA LYS A 332 -12.79 9.75 20.85
C LYS A 332 -11.62 10.64 21.23
N ALA A 333 -11.12 11.41 20.26
CA ALA A 333 -10.11 12.41 20.51
C ALA A 333 -10.74 13.64 21.19
N GLU A 334 -10.01 14.20 22.15
CA GLU A 334 -10.31 15.45 22.85
C GLU A 334 -9.13 16.41 22.68
N PHE A 335 -9.41 17.66 22.34
CA PHE A 335 -8.37 18.67 22.18
C PHE A 335 -8.10 19.38 23.50
N LEU A 336 -6.86 19.26 23.99
CA LEU A 336 -6.39 19.91 25.21
C LEU A 336 -5.73 21.24 24.86
N SER A 337 -6.46 22.35 25.02
CA SER A 337 -5.97 23.71 24.71
C SER A 337 -4.71 24.09 25.50
N ASN A 338 -4.60 23.64 26.76
CA ASN A 338 -3.50 23.98 27.65
C ASN A 338 -2.13 23.41 27.20
N HIS A 339 -2.15 22.29 26.46
CA HIS A 339 -0.93 21.58 26.05
C HIS A 339 -0.80 21.47 24.53
N TYR A 340 -1.77 22.02 23.79
CA TYR A 340 -1.87 21.89 22.34
C TYR A 340 -1.64 20.44 21.90
N ALA A 341 -2.47 19.54 22.45
CA ALA A 341 -2.32 18.10 22.30
C ALA A 341 -3.69 17.40 22.19
N LEU A 342 -3.70 16.15 21.71
CA LEU A 342 -4.88 15.30 21.70
C LEU A 342 -4.81 14.27 22.81
N LYS A 343 -5.90 14.12 23.55
CA LYS A 343 -6.15 13.01 24.47
C LYS A 343 -7.17 12.07 23.83
N PHE A 344 -7.07 10.78 24.11
CA PHE A 344 -7.99 9.77 23.57
C PHE A 344 -8.75 9.10 24.69
N GLU A 345 -10.07 9.28 24.71
CA GLU A 345 -10.95 8.65 25.69
C GLU A 345 -11.59 7.40 25.08
N LYS A 346 -11.49 6.28 25.79
CA LYS A 346 -12.09 5.02 25.34
C LYS A 346 -13.62 5.15 25.42
N LYS A 347 -14.30 4.87 24.31
CA LYS A 347 -15.76 4.81 24.25
C LYS A 347 -16.23 3.54 24.96
N ALA A 348 -17.23 3.69 25.84
CA ALA A 348 -17.79 2.59 26.63
C ALA A 348 -18.54 1.57 25.78
#